data_AF-A0A1C3NGT4-F1
#
_entry.id   AF-A0A1C3NGT4-F1
#
_cell.length_a   1.000
_cell.length_b   1.000
_cell.length_c   1.000
_cell.angle_alpha   90.00
_cell.angle_beta   90.00
_cell.angle_gamma   90.00
#
_symmetry.space_group_name_H-M   'P 1'
#
loop_
_entity.id
_entity.type
_entity.pdbx_description
1 polymer ?
#
loop_
_entity_poly.entity_id
_entity_poly.type
_entity_poly.pdbx_seq_one_letter_code
_entity_poly.pdbx_strand_id
1 'polypeptide(L)'
;MFIYVDESGSFVPSSSSGSWSVVAAYVVPEISRKQVEGALKALKRRLGCGYRDEVKLKDVPESEFKVFLAQLREFESVLFVSGIDLGHEDTESIVRHQADQVQRVRVNRPKMLYEEGRALIDDLSGRLERLSPQLYAQLVVQVDLIDQVFRASTLYYAQRLPATLGSFRWRIDEKNSARPLFEQTLSHMASPLIQAKSLEAPGIFVEEFDYSYFEKNFRYATADVPSYVQEAAGRPIESAVNLGAVFRDSKFVRSHDFPGVQVADLLASAWRRALRGGFDANDEMASLLGSLTVQRQKSDPSIHLISLSHDQIETGTAYLAASIARRSARSMLLPRSALRRHTRRYL
;
A
#
# COMPACT_ATOMS: atom_id res chain seq x y z
N MET A 1 -9.36 -7.90 -7.93
CA MET A 1 -8.98 -8.04 -6.51
C MET A 1 -9.63 -7.00 -5.59
N PHE A 2 -9.72 -7.32 -4.30
CA PHE A 2 -10.01 -6.37 -3.22
C PHE A 2 -8.71 -5.92 -2.55
N ILE A 3 -8.61 -4.64 -2.21
CA ILE A 3 -7.45 -4.05 -1.55
C ILE A 3 -7.95 -3.35 -0.29
N TYR A 4 -7.66 -3.94 0.86
CA TYR A 4 -8.08 -3.41 2.16
C TYR A 4 -6.93 -2.66 2.79
N VAL A 5 -7.16 -1.40 3.18
CA VAL A 5 -6.12 -0.50 3.71
C VAL A 5 -6.53 -0.01 5.07
N ASP A 6 -5.60 -0.08 6.02
CA ASP A 6 -5.72 0.55 7.34
C ASP A 6 -4.33 0.94 7.85
N GLU A 7 -4.29 1.76 8.88
CA GLU A 7 -3.11 2.26 9.53
C GLU A 7 -3.11 2.04 11.05
N SER A 8 -1.91 1.89 11.59
CA SER A 8 -1.66 1.84 13.02
C SER A 8 -0.56 2.81 13.38
N GLY A 9 -0.85 3.72 14.31
CA GLY A 9 0.03 4.86 14.58
C GLY A 9 -0.79 6.12 14.78
N SER A 10 -0.28 7.06 15.57
CA SER A 10 -0.89 8.38 15.64
C SER A 10 -0.41 9.28 14.50
N PHE A 11 0.70 8.93 13.82
CA PHE A 11 1.40 9.82 12.90
C PHE A 11 1.84 11.16 13.52
N VAL A 12 1.86 11.25 14.85
CA VAL A 12 2.30 12.45 15.57
C VAL A 12 3.82 12.38 15.74
N PRO A 13 4.56 13.46 15.41
CA PRO A 13 5.99 13.56 15.70
C PRO A 13 6.27 13.28 17.17
N SER A 14 7.33 12.52 17.44
CA SER A 14 7.68 12.11 18.80
C SER A 14 9.15 12.38 19.08
N SER A 15 9.47 12.73 20.32
CA SER A 15 10.86 12.79 20.79
C SER A 15 11.42 11.42 21.20
N SER A 16 10.58 10.38 21.26
CA SER A 16 10.99 9.02 21.58
C SER A 16 11.24 8.20 20.31
N SER A 17 12.41 7.58 20.19
CA SER A 17 12.71 6.63 19.12
C SER A 17 11.76 5.42 19.13
N GLY A 18 11.58 4.77 17.97
CA GLY A 18 10.66 3.65 17.84
C GLY A 18 9.18 4.06 17.82
N SER A 19 8.88 5.31 17.48
CA SER A 19 7.51 5.83 17.35
C SER A 19 6.93 5.51 15.98
N TRP A 20 6.99 4.23 15.61
CA TRP A 20 6.53 3.72 14.34
C TRP A 20 5.04 4.00 14.12
N SER A 21 4.74 4.56 12.95
CA SER A 21 3.41 4.58 12.35
C SER A 21 3.45 3.81 11.04
N VAL A 22 2.46 2.95 10.82
CA VAL A 22 2.43 1.96 9.75
C VAL A 22 1.11 2.06 9.01
N VAL A 23 1.14 2.00 7.69
CA VAL A 23 -0.03 1.76 6.84
C VAL A 23 0.16 0.40 6.18
N ALA A 24 -0.86 -0.44 6.19
CA ALA A 24 -0.83 -1.75 5.57
C ALA A 24 -1.96 -1.91 4.56
N ALA A 25 -1.66 -2.61 3.45
CA ALA A 25 -2.64 -3.01 2.46
C ALA A 25 -2.66 -4.53 2.32
N TYR A 26 -3.79 -5.15 2.60
CA TYR A 26 -4.01 -6.57 2.36
C TYR A 26 -4.77 -6.78 1.06
N VAL A 27 -4.05 -7.28 0.05
CA VAL A 27 -4.57 -7.51 -1.30
C VAL A 27 -5.10 -8.93 -1.39
N VAL A 28 -6.40 -9.04 -1.65
CA VAL A 28 -7.15 -10.31 -1.63
C VAL A 28 -7.78 -10.54 -3.00
N PRO A 29 -7.34 -11.56 -3.77
CA PRO A 29 -8.05 -11.98 -4.97
C PRO A 29 -9.50 -12.35 -4.67
N GLU A 30 -10.38 -12.17 -5.64
CA GLU A 30 -11.81 -12.47 -5.51
C GLU A 30 -12.07 -13.89 -5.01
N ILE A 31 -11.26 -14.85 -5.48
CA ILE A 31 -11.34 -16.26 -5.10
C ILE A 31 -11.03 -16.50 -3.61
N SER A 32 -10.16 -15.68 -3.02
CA SER A 32 -9.68 -15.83 -1.64
C SER A 32 -10.54 -15.07 -0.63
N ARG A 33 -11.47 -14.22 -1.10
CA ARG A 33 -12.25 -13.32 -0.23
C ARG A 33 -12.99 -14.06 0.88
N LYS A 34 -13.74 -15.12 0.54
CA LYS A 34 -14.52 -15.89 1.52
C LYS A 34 -13.61 -16.64 2.52
N GLN A 35 -12.41 -17.02 2.11
CA GLN A 35 -11.45 -17.70 2.98
C GLN A 35 -10.88 -16.74 4.02
N VAL A 36 -10.54 -15.52 3.61
CA VAL A 36 -10.11 -14.43 4.51
C VAL A 36 -11.20 -14.08 5.52
N GLU A 37 -12.44 -13.89 5.06
CA GLU A 37 -13.60 -13.66 5.94
C GLU A 37 -13.81 -14.83 6.92
N GLY A 38 -13.65 -16.06 6.45
CA GLY A 38 -13.71 -17.28 7.26
C GLY A 38 -12.63 -17.36 8.33
N ALA A 39 -11.39 -16.98 8.02
CA ALA A 39 -10.28 -16.95 8.96
C ALA A 39 -10.51 -15.92 10.07
N LEU A 40 -10.97 -14.71 9.74
CA LEU A 40 -11.32 -13.70 10.75
C LEU A 40 -12.48 -14.19 11.63
N LYS A 41 -13.51 -14.80 11.04
CA LYS A 41 -14.62 -15.39 11.80
C LYS A 41 -14.17 -16.53 12.71
N ALA A 42 -13.18 -17.32 12.30
CA ALA A 42 -12.60 -18.36 13.14
C ALA A 42 -11.85 -17.75 14.34
N LEU A 43 -11.04 -16.71 14.10
CA LEU A 43 -10.37 -15.96 15.16
C LEU A 43 -11.39 -15.39 16.16
N LYS A 44 -12.40 -14.64 15.68
CA LYS A 44 -13.46 -14.07 16.53
C LYS A 44 -14.12 -15.11 17.44
N ARG A 45 -14.45 -16.29 16.88
CA ARG A 45 -15.06 -17.38 17.66
C ARG A 45 -14.16 -17.90 18.77
N ARG A 46 -12.85 -18.01 18.55
CA ARG A 46 -11.90 -18.45 19.58
C ARG A 46 -11.72 -17.42 20.69
N LEU A 47 -11.89 -16.13 20.36
CA LEU A 47 -11.88 -15.03 21.32
C LEU A 47 -13.22 -14.86 22.06
N GLY A 48 -14.26 -15.64 21.70
CA GLY A 48 -15.61 -15.47 22.24
C GLY A 48 -16.34 -14.22 21.73
N CYS A 49 -15.83 -13.57 20.69
CA CYS A 49 -16.42 -12.37 20.09
C CYS A 49 -17.57 -12.72 19.15
N GLY A 50 -18.61 -11.89 19.15
CA GLY A 50 -19.69 -11.90 18.19
C GLY A 50 -19.24 -11.51 16.78
N TYR A 51 -20.10 -11.75 15.79
CA TYR A 51 -19.78 -11.46 14.39
C TYR A 51 -19.54 -9.97 14.12
N ARG A 52 -20.32 -9.10 14.78
CA ARG A 52 -20.26 -7.64 14.64
C ARG A 52 -19.17 -6.99 15.50
N ASP A 53 -18.55 -7.75 16.39
CA ASP A 53 -17.58 -7.20 17.32
C ASP A 53 -16.28 -6.91 16.57
N GLU A 54 -15.77 -5.71 16.76
CA GLU A 54 -14.43 -5.36 16.31
C GLU A 54 -13.41 -5.99 17.25
N VAL A 55 -12.35 -6.54 16.67
CA VAL A 55 -11.26 -7.23 17.33
C VAL A 55 -10.03 -6.40 17.07
N LYS A 56 -9.38 -5.96 18.14
CA LYS A 56 -8.12 -5.22 18.09
C LYS A 56 -7.00 -6.13 18.55
N LEU A 57 -5.81 -5.95 17.99
CA LEU A 57 -4.65 -6.82 18.27
C LEU A 57 -4.31 -6.93 19.76
N LYS A 58 -4.52 -5.84 20.53
CA LYS A 58 -4.28 -5.81 21.99
C LYS A 58 -5.12 -6.83 22.77
N ASP A 59 -6.26 -7.25 22.20
CA ASP A 59 -7.21 -8.18 22.80
C ASP A 59 -7.04 -9.60 22.25
N VAL A 60 -6.04 -9.84 21.38
CA VAL A 60 -5.76 -11.15 20.77
C VAL A 60 -4.52 -11.76 21.41
N PRO A 61 -4.63 -12.94 22.07
CA PRO A 61 -3.46 -13.67 22.54
C PRO A 61 -2.49 -14.00 21.40
N GLU A 62 -1.19 -13.91 21.64
CA GLU A 62 -0.18 -14.13 20.58
C GLU A 62 -0.29 -15.52 19.93
N SER A 63 -0.61 -16.56 20.71
CA SER A 63 -0.83 -17.92 20.21
C SER A 63 -1.96 -17.99 19.18
N GLU A 64 -3.10 -17.33 19.44
CA GLU A 64 -4.23 -17.28 18.52
C GLU A 64 -3.91 -16.44 17.28
N PHE A 65 -3.17 -15.34 17.46
CA PHE A 65 -2.75 -14.51 16.35
C PHE A 65 -1.79 -15.26 15.42
N LYS A 66 -0.85 -16.07 15.95
CA LYS A 66 0.03 -16.92 15.14
C LYS A 66 -0.76 -17.91 14.30
N VAL A 67 -1.80 -18.54 14.85
CA VAL A 67 -2.67 -19.46 14.08
C VAL A 67 -3.43 -18.69 12.99
N PHE A 68 -3.91 -17.49 13.29
CA PHE A 68 -4.56 -16.64 12.30
C PHE A 68 -3.61 -16.26 11.15
N LEU A 69 -2.38 -15.84 11.44
CA LEU A 69 -1.36 -15.56 10.40
C LEU A 69 -1.03 -16.80 9.57
N ALA A 70 -0.91 -17.96 10.21
CA ALA A 70 -0.68 -19.23 9.51
C ALA A 70 -1.83 -19.58 8.56
N GLN A 71 -3.08 -19.28 8.91
CA GLN A 71 -4.22 -19.45 7.99
C GLN A 71 -4.16 -18.47 6.82
N LEU A 72 -3.88 -17.20 7.07
CA LEU A 72 -3.76 -16.19 6.00
C LEU A 72 -2.65 -16.53 4.99
N ARG A 73 -1.58 -17.17 5.46
CA ARG A 73 -0.46 -17.60 4.63
C ARG A 73 -0.86 -18.63 3.57
N GLU A 74 -1.88 -19.45 3.82
CA GLU A 74 -2.33 -20.46 2.86
C GLU A 74 -3.18 -19.87 1.72
N PHE A 75 -3.52 -18.58 1.80
CA PHE A 75 -4.32 -17.91 0.78
C PHE A 75 -3.45 -17.21 -0.27
N GLU A 76 -4.00 -17.07 -1.48
CA GLU A 76 -3.39 -16.32 -2.60
C GLU A 76 -3.37 -14.79 -2.38
N SER A 77 -3.50 -14.33 -1.13
CA SER A 77 -3.50 -12.91 -0.75
C SER A 77 -2.10 -12.45 -0.39
N VAL A 78 -1.80 -11.16 -0.54
CA VAL A 78 -0.49 -10.56 -0.26
C VAL A 78 -0.63 -9.31 0.59
N LEU A 79 0.29 -9.13 1.54
CA LEU A 79 0.40 -7.97 2.40
C LEU A 79 1.49 -7.02 1.90
N PHE A 80 1.15 -5.73 1.84
CA PHE A 80 2.07 -4.63 1.61
C PHE A 80 2.06 -3.71 2.82
N VAL A 81 3.23 -3.12 3.14
CA VAL A 81 3.41 -2.34 4.36
C VAL A 81 4.36 -1.18 4.08
N SER A 82 3.96 0.01 4.49
CA SER A 82 4.81 1.18 4.59
C SER A 82 4.82 1.67 6.03
N GLY A 83 5.99 1.98 6.57
CA GLY A 83 6.14 2.53 7.91
C GLY A 83 7.07 3.74 7.94
N ILE A 84 6.87 4.61 8.90
CA ILE A 84 7.75 5.75 9.21
C ILE A 84 8.00 5.79 10.72
N ASP A 85 9.25 6.03 11.13
CA ASP A 85 9.59 6.25 12.54
C ASP A 85 9.60 7.74 12.84
N LEU A 86 8.48 8.23 13.35
CA LEU A 86 8.31 9.63 13.71
C LEU A 86 9.07 10.03 14.99
N GLY A 87 9.77 9.08 15.61
CA GLY A 87 10.75 9.33 16.66
C GLY A 87 12.10 9.82 16.13
N HIS A 88 12.38 9.56 14.84
CA HIS A 88 13.59 9.98 14.14
C HIS A 88 13.32 11.11 13.14
N GLU A 89 12.07 11.52 12.97
CA GLU A 89 11.71 12.66 12.13
C GLU A 89 11.60 13.93 12.97
N ASP A 90 12.38 14.93 12.61
CA ASP A 90 12.20 16.28 13.15
C ASP A 90 10.95 16.93 12.54
N THR A 91 10.16 17.61 13.39
CA THR A 91 8.91 18.25 12.96
C THR A 91 9.17 19.32 11.91
N GLU A 92 10.28 20.08 12.01
CA GLU A 92 10.62 21.07 10.99
C GLU A 92 10.95 20.42 9.65
N SER A 93 11.55 19.22 9.67
CA SER A 93 11.84 18.46 8.44
C SER A 93 10.56 18.02 7.74
N ILE A 94 9.53 17.59 8.48
CA ILE A 94 8.21 17.26 7.93
C ILE A 94 7.56 18.49 7.28
N VAL A 95 7.58 19.63 7.99
CA VAL A 95 7.00 20.89 7.50
C VAL A 95 7.75 21.41 6.27
N ARG A 96 9.09 21.32 6.27
CA ARG A 96 9.92 21.69 5.12
C ARG A 96 9.62 20.81 3.92
N HIS A 97 9.59 19.49 4.12
CA HIS A 97 9.21 18.56 3.05
C HIS A 97 7.82 18.88 2.50
N GLN A 98 6.84 19.20 3.35
CA GLN A 98 5.50 19.61 2.92
C GLN A 98 5.53 20.89 2.08
N ALA A 99 6.23 21.93 2.55
CA ALA A 99 6.36 23.20 1.82
C ALA A 99 7.02 23.00 0.45
N ASP A 100 8.07 22.16 0.37
CA ASP A 100 8.73 21.83 -0.87
C ASP A 100 7.78 21.11 -1.84
N GLN A 101 6.98 20.15 -1.37
CA GLN A 101 5.98 19.48 -2.22
C GLN A 101 4.89 20.44 -2.70
N VAL A 102 4.40 21.33 -1.83
CA VAL A 102 3.43 22.38 -2.20
C VAL A 102 4.00 23.25 -3.32
N GLN A 103 5.26 23.67 -3.19
CA GLN A 103 5.91 24.49 -4.21
C GLN A 103 6.12 23.73 -5.52
N ARG A 104 6.52 22.45 -5.47
CA ARG A 104 6.65 21.57 -6.64
C ARG A 104 5.33 21.41 -7.40
N VAL A 105 4.19 21.43 -6.71
CA VAL A 105 2.88 21.45 -7.38
C VAL A 105 2.63 22.82 -8.01
N ARG A 106 2.82 23.92 -7.26
CA ARG A 106 2.55 25.30 -7.71
C ARG A 106 3.34 25.72 -8.94
N VAL A 107 4.60 25.29 -9.08
CA VAL A 107 5.43 25.64 -10.26
C VAL A 107 4.86 25.11 -11.60
N ASN A 108 3.92 24.16 -11.56
CA ASN A 108 3.25 23.67 -12.77
C ASN A 108 2.02 24.50 -13.16
N ARG A 109 1.55 25.42 -12.32
CA ARG A 109 0.39 26.29 -12.61
C ARG A 109 0.54 27.07 -13.92
N PRO A 110 1.67 27.72 -14.24
CA PRO A 110 1.82 28.46 -15.49
C PRO A 110 1.83 27.58 -16.74
N LYS A 111 2.09 26.27 -16.60
CA LYS A 111 2.09 25.31 -17.70
C LYS A 111 0.68 24.89 -18.09
N MET A 112 -0.34 25.20 -17.29
CA MET A 112 -1.73 24.86 -17.58
C MET A 112 -2.30 25.81 -18.64
N LEU A 113 -2.83 25.23 -19.72
CA LEU A 113 -3.43 25.97 -20.83
C LEU A 113 -4.78 26.60 -20.45
N TYR A 114 -5.61 25.83 -19.73
CA TYR A 114 -6.98 26.20 -19.36
C TYR A 114 -7.10 26.63 -17.89
N GLU A 115 -8.09 27.47 -17.58
CA GLU A 115 -8.35 27.96 -16.21
C GLU A 115 -8.73 26.82 -15.26
N GLU A 116 -9.46 25.82 -15.74
CA GLU A 116 -9.84 24.65 -14.94
C GLU A 116 -8.60 23.89 -14.45
N GLY A 117 -7.57 23.78 -15.29
CA GLY A 117 -6.29 23.18 -14.92
C GLY A 117 -5.53 24.01 -13.88
N ARG A 118 -5.56 25.35 -14.01
CA ARG A 118 -4.95 26.26 -13.02
C ARG A 118 -5.66 26.15 -11.67
N ALA A 119 -7.00 26.16 -11.67
CA ALA A 119 -7.82 25.99 -10.49
C ALA A 119 -7.58 24.64 -9.81
N LEU A 120 -7.36 23.56 -10.58
CA LEU A 120 -6.99 22.25 -10.04
C LEU A 120 -5.63 22.30 -9.32
N ILE A 121 -4.61 22.92 -9.91
CA ILE A 121 -3.30 23.09 -9.26
C ILE A 121 -3.42 23.91 -7.96
N ASP A 122 -4.22 24.97 -7.98
CA ASP A 122 -4.49 25.80 -6.81
C ASP A 122 -5.21 25.01 -5.69
N ASP A 123 -6.22 24.22 -6.05
CA ASP A 123 -6.94 23.34 -5.11
C ASP A 123 -6.02 22.25 -4.52
N LEU A 124 -5.25 21.55 -5.36
CA LEU A 124 -4.33 20.49 -4.92
C LEU A 124 -3.26 21.02 -3.97
N SER A 125 -2.58 22.11 -4.36
CA SER A 125 -1.54 22.71 -3.52
C SER A 125 -2.10 23.28 -2.23
N GLY A 126 -3.27 23.93 -2.28
CA GLY A 126 -3.95 24.46 -1.10
C GLY A 126 -4.44 23.36 -0.15
N ARG A 127 -4.90 22.20 -0.65
CA ARG A 127 -5.23 21.04 0.19
C ARG A 127 -4.00 20.49 0.90
N LEU A 128 -2.91 20.32 0.15
CA LEU A 128 -1.65 19.80 0.68
C LEU A 128 -1.09 20.72 1.77
N GLU A 129 -1.10 22.03 1.55
CA GLU A 129 -0.63 23.04 2.51
C GLU A 129 -1.45 23.09 3.81
N ARG A 130 -2.76 22.78 3.74
CA ARG A 130 -3.65 22.76 4.90
C ARG A 130 -3.59 21.49 5.74
N LEU A 131 -2.90 20.44 5.29
CA LEU A 131 -2.72 19.26 6.10
C LEU A 131 -1.87 19.60 7.33
N SER A 132 -2.25 19.09 8.49
CA SER A 132 -1.36 19.10 9.65
C SER A 132 -0.12 18.24 9.35
N PRO A 133 1.03 18.47 10.02
CA PRO A 133 2.23 17.65 9.85
C PRO A 133 1.94 16.15 10.02
N GLN A 134 1.05 15.81 10.95
CA GLN A 134 0.55 14.45 11.17
C GLN A 134 -0.13 13.86 9.93
N LEU A 135 -1.15 14.56 9.40
CA LEU A 135 -1.88 14.09 8.23
C LEU A 135 -1.02 14.08 6.96
N TYR A 136 -0.05 14.99 6.88
CA TYR A 136 0.91 15.01 5.79
C TYR A 136 1.86 13.80 5.84
N ALA A 137 2.44 13.49 7.01
CA ALA A 137 3.26 12.29 7.18
C ALA A 137 2.46 11.02 6.82
N GLN A 138 1.20 10.93 7.28
CA GLN A 138 0.31 9.84 6.90
C GLN A 138 0.07 9.78 5.38
N LEU A 139 -0.16 10.93 4.72
CA LEU A 139 -0.36 10.99 3.27
C LEU A 139 0.84 10.41 2.51
N VAL A 140 2.07 10.80 2.89
CA VAL A 140 3.29 10.31 2.24
C VAL A 140 3.41 8.80 2.34
N VAL A 141 3.22 8.26 3.55
CA VAL A 141 3.32 6.80 3.80
C VAL A 141 2.24 6.04 3.04
N GLN A 142 1.02 6.59 2.98
CA GLN A 142 -0.09 5.94 2.29
C GLN A 142 0.07 6.00 0.76
N VAL A 143 0.58 7.10 0.19
CA VAL A 143 0.90 7.18 -1.24
C VAL A 143 2.01 6.19 -1.62
N ASP A 144 3.03 6.05 -0.77
CA ASP A 144 4.07 5.04 -0.98
C ASP A 144 3.51 3.60 -0.95
N LEU A 145 2.65 3.27 0.01
CA LEU A 145 1.98 1.98 0.08
C LEU A 145 1.14 1.71 -1.18
N ILE A 146 0.37 2.69 -1.63
CA ILE A 146 -0.49 2.55 -2.82
C ILE A 146 0.36 2.28 -4.06
N ASP A 147 1.47 3.01 -4.23
CA ASP A 147 2.42 2.81 -5.33
C ASP A 147 3.02 1.39 -5.31
N GLN A 148 3.40 0.89 -4.14
CA GLN A 148 3.85 -0.49 -3.96
C GLN A 148 2.80 -1.51 -4.37
N VAL A 149 1.58 -1.36 -3.81
CA VAL A 149 0.47 -2.27 -4.11
C VAL A 149 0.25 -2.30 -5.61
N PHE A 150 0.15 -1.14 -6.27
CA PHE A 150 -0.08 -1.06 -7.70
C PHE A 150 1.01 -1.80 -8.49
N ARG A 151 2.29 -1.51 -8.26
CA ARG A 151 3.40 -2.09 -9.03
C ARG A 151 3.58 -3.57 -8.75
N ALA A 152 3.66 -3.94 -7.48
CA ALA A 152 4.04 -5.29 -7.09
C ALA A 152 2.87 -6.27 -7.23
N SER A 153 1.62 -5.89 -6.94
CA SER A 153 0.48 -6.78 -7.15
C SER A 153 0.23 -7.06 -8.64
N THR A 154 0.43 -6.05 -9.50
CA THR A 154 0.32 -6.22 -10.96
C THR A 154 1.33 -7.27 -11.46
N LEU A 155 2.60 -7.16 -11.08
CA LEU A 155 3.62 -8.16 -11.40
C LEU A 155 3.35 -9.54 -10.77
N TYR A 156 2.91 -9.56 -9.52
CA TYR A 156 2.73 -10.79 -8.76
C TYR A 156 1.57 -11.64 -9.31
N TYR A 157 0.45 -11.00 -9.65
CA TYR A 157 -0.74 -11.71 -10.10
C TYR A 157 -0.80 -11.96 -11.60
N ALA A 158 -0.09 -11.20 -12.44
CA ALA A 158 -0.02 -11.46 -13.89
C ALA A 158 0.53 -12.85 -14.26
N GLN A 159 1.26 -13.48 -13.33
CA GLN A 159 1.80 -14.83 -13.50
C GLN A 159 1.04 -15.91 -12.72
N ARG A 160 0.15 -15.53 -11.79
CA ARG A 160 -0.54 -16.46 -10.86
C ARG A 160 -2.05 -16.50 -11.07
N LEU A 161 -2.68 -15.33 -11.06
CA LEU A 161 -4.13 -15.15 -11.14
C LEU A 161 -4.46 -13.94 -12.04
N PRO A 162 -4.15 -13.98 -13.35
CA PRO A 162 -4.28 -12.83 -14.25
C PRO A 162 -5.66 -12.16 -14.20
N ALA A 163 -6.72 -12.96 -14.09
CA ALA A 163 -8.10 -12.49 -14.00
C ALA A 163 -8.34 -11.50 -12.83
N THR A 164 -7.59 -11.61 -11.74
CA THR A 164 -7.70 -10.70 -10.59
C THR A 164 -7.32 -9.26 -10.93
N LEU A 165 -6.45 -9.09 -11.95
CA LEU A 165 -5.99 -7.78 -12.42
C LEU A 165 -7.03 -7.05 -13.25
N GLY A 166 -8.19 -7.65 -13.53
CA GLY A 166 -9.31 -7.00 -14.18
C GLY A 166 -10.09 -6.03 -13.28
N SER A 167 -9.80 -5.98 -11.97
CA SER A 167 -10.43 -5.01 -11.07
C SER A 167 -9.54 -4.63 -9.89
N PHE A 168 -9.57 -3.35 -9.51
CA PHE A 168 -8.91 -2.80 -8.33
C PHE A 168 -9.99 -2.17 -7.44
N ARG A 169 -10.32 -2.83 -6.32
CA ARG A 169 -11.40 -2.38 -5.42
C ARG A 169 -10.80 -1.98 -4.08
N TRP A 170 -10.55 -0.69 -3.92
CA TRP A 170 -9.91 -0.14 -2.72
C TRP A 170 -10.96 0.12 -1.65
N ARG A 171 -10.73 -0.44 -0.46
CA ARG A 171 -11.55 -0.26 0.74
C ARG A 171 -10.60 0.23 1.83
N ILE A 172 -10.64 1.54 2.07
CA ILE A 172 -9.74 2.23 2.99
C ILE A 172 -10.53 2.50 4.26
N ASP A 173 -9.97 2.20 5.43
CA ASP A 173 -10.62 2.52 6.71
C ASP A 173 -10.90 4.02 6.80
N GLU A 174 -12.15 4.38 7.11
CA GLU A 174 -12.53 5.77 7.34
C GLU A 174 -12.08 6.19 8.74
N LYS A 175 -11.30 7.27 8.85
CA LYS A 175 -10.80 7.73 10.16
C LYS A 175 -11.72 8.70 10.87
N ASN A 176 -12.32 9.64 10.14
CA ASN A 176 -13.25 10.60 10.72
C ASN A 176 -14.19 11.18 9.66
N SER A 177 -15.43 10.70 9.64
CA SER A 177 -16.46 11.13 8.68
C SER A 177 -16.82 12.62 8.76
N ALA A 178 -16.46 13.33 9.85
CA ALA A 178 -16.80 14.74 10.05
C ALA A 178 -15.81 15.72 9.40
N ARG A 179 -14.57 15.31 9.08
CA ARG A 179 -13.55 16.18 8.47
C ARG A 179 -12.76 15.45 7.39
N PRO A 180 -13.31 15.29 6.18
CA PRO A 180 -12.72 14.48 5.11
C PRO A 180 -11.56 15.17 4.38
N LEU A 181 -10.87 16.16 4.98
CA LEU A 181 -9.77 16.87 4.30
C LEU A 181 -8.70 15.88 3.86
N PHE A 182 -8.32 14.95 4.74
CA PHE A 182 -7.35 13.90 4.41
C PHE A 182 -7.85 13.01 3.26
N GLU A 183 -9.06 12.47 3.38
CA GLU A 183 -9.66 11.56 2.41
C GLU A 183 -9.78 12.20 1.03
N GLN A 184 -10.22 13.46 0.97
CA GLN A 184 -10.30 14.22 -0.27
C GLN A 184 -8.90 14.51 -0.85
N THR A 185 -7.95 14.87 0.01
CA THR A 185 -6.57 15.12 -0.43
C THR A 185 -5.95 13.86 -1.00
N LEU A 186 -6.06 12.72 -0.32
CA LEU A 186 -5.57 11.44 -0.81
C LEU A 186 -6.24 11.06 -2.15
N SER A 187 -7.57 11.19 -2.24
CA SER A 187 -8.31 10.84 -3.46
C SER A 187 -7.87 11.66 -4.68
N HIS A 188 -7.55 12.95 -4.47
CA HIS A 188 -7.14 13.83 -5.55
C HIS A 188 -5.63 13.74 -5.85
N MET A 189 -4.80 13.43 -4.85
CA MET A 189 -3.33 13.46 -4.96
C MET A 189 -2.71 12.11 -5.31
N ALA A 190 -3.34 10.98 -4.96
CA ALA A 190 -2.73 9.66 -5.15
C ALA A 190 -2.33 9.39 -6.60
N SER A 191 -3.26 9.57 -7.55
CA SER A 191 -2.97 9.32 -8.98
C SER A 191 -1.88 10.25 -9.54
N PRO A 192 -1.94 11.59 -9.37
CA PRO A 192 -0.87 12.48 -9.83
C PRO A 192 0.50 12.17 -9.21
N LEU A 193 0.56 11.87 -7.91
CA LEU A 193 1.84 11.55 -7.25
C LEU A 193 2.43 10.24 -7.74
N ILE A 194 1.60 9.20 -7.93
CA ILE A 194 2.06 7.92 -8.48
C ILE A 194 2.52 8.09 -9.93
N GLN A 195 1.83 8.92 -10.72
CA GLN A 195 2.26 9.24 -12.07
C GLN A 195 3.64 9.91 -12.05
N ALA A 196 3.87 10.90 -11.17
CA ALA A 196 5.17 11.53 -11.02
C ALA A 196 6.27 10.51 -10.67
N LYS A 197 6.02 9.63 -9.68
CA LYS A 197 6.93 8.52 -9.35
C LYS A 197 7.19 7.60 -10.55
N SER A 198 6.20 7.38 -11.41
CA SER A 198 6.34 6.52 -12.60
C SER A 198 7.14 7.15 -13.74
N LEU A 199 7.20 8.49 -13.82
CA LEU A 199 8.04 9.19 -14.79
C LEU A 199 9.52 9.06 -14.42
N GLU A 200 9.83 9.14 -13.12
CA GLU A 200 11.20 8.96 -12.60
C GLU A 200 11.62 7.48 -12.61
N ALA A 201 10.75 6.60 -12.12
CA ALA A 201 10.97 5.16 -12.03
C ALA A 201 9.79 4.41 -12.67
N PRO A 202 9.85 4.11 -13.98
CA PRO A 202 8.79 3.38 -14.68
C PRO A 202 8.47 2.02 -14.06
N GLY A 203 7.21 1.61 -14.15
CA GLY A 203 6.80 0.27 -13.73
C GLY A 203 7.44 -0.81 -14.60
N ILE A 204 7.82 -1.93 -13.98
CA ILE A 204 8.36 -3.08 -14.71
C ILE A 204 7.21 -3.97 -15.13
N PHE A 205 7.21 -4.39 -16.39
CA PHE A 205 6.31 -5.40 -16.96
C PHE A 205 7.17 -6.48 -17.58
N VAL A 206 6.94 -7.74 -17.22
CA VAL A 206 7.71 -8.89 -17.70
C VAL A 206 6.98 -9.48 -18.89
N GLU A 207 7.59 -9.50 -20.07
CA GLU A 207 6.94 -9.86 -21.34
C GLU A 207 6.21 -11.21 -21.30
N GLU A 208 6.72 -12.19 -20.54
CA GLU A 208 6.15 -13.53 -20.47
C GLU A 208 4.90 -13.67 -19.58
N PHE A 209 4.48 -12.61 -18.88
CA PHE A 209 3.33 -12.66 -17.97
C PHE A 209 2.02 -12.29 -18.68
N ASP A 210 0.90 -12.79 -18.15
CA ASP A 210 -0.42 -12.50 -18.70
C ASP A 210 -1.00 -11.25 -18.05
N TYR A 211 -0.93 -10.14 -18.79
CA TYR A 211 -1.55 -8.86 -18.43
C TYR A 211 -2.87 -8.60 -19.15
N SER A 212 -3.41 -9.55 -19.92
CA SER A 212 -4.57 -9.31 -20.81
C SER A 212 -5.77 -8.67 -20.09
N TYR A 213 -6.05 -9.10 -18.86
CA TYR A 213 -7.11 -8.54 -18.00
C TYR A 213 -6.79 -7.13 -17.50
N PHE A 214 -5.52 -6.85 -17.20
CA PHE A 214 -5.08 -5.52 -16.79
C PHE A 214 -5.18 -4.55 -17.97
N GLU A 215 -4.62 -4.93 -19.11
CA GLU A 215 -4.53 -4.09 -20.30
C GLU A 215 -5.89 -3.69 -20.82
N LYS A 216 -6.82 -4.64 -20.88
CA LYS A 216 -8.21 -4.41 -21.29
C LYS A 216 -8.92 -3.30 -20.50
N ASN A 217 -8.59 -3.13 -19.22
CA ASN A 217 -9.35 -2.26 -18.31
C ASN A 217 -8.60 -1.00 -17.88
N PHE A 218 -7.26 -1.03 -17.88
CA PHE A 218 -6.44 -0.01 -17.23
C PHE A 218 -5.31 0.55 -18.09
N ARG A 219 -5.07 0.04 -19.30
CA ARG A 219 -4.07 0.60 -20.21
C ARG A 219 -4.77 1.54 -21.20
N TYR A 220 -4.17 2.70 -21.48
CA TYR A 220 -4.64 3.54 -22.58
C TYR A 220 -4.37 2.82 -23.90
N ALA A 221 -5.27 2.97 -24.87
CA ALA A 221 -4.90 2.68 -26.25
C ALA A 221 -3.76 3.63 -26.65
N THR A 222 -2.85 3.20 -27.52
CA THR A 222 -1.68 4.00 -27.92
C THR A 222 -2.08 5.37 -28.47
N ALA A 223 -3.19 5.46 -29.21
CA ALA A 223 -3.74 6.70 -29.74
C ALA A 223 -4.34 7.64 -28.65
N ASP A 224 -4.67 7.10 -27.48
CA ASP A 224 -5.34 7.80 -26.39
C ASP A 224 -4.37 8.18 -25.26
N VAL A 225 -3.06 7.91 -25.41
CA VAL A 225 -2.06 8.34 -24.42
C VAL A 225 -2.05 9.86 -24.36
N PRO A 226 -2.33 10.48 -23.20
CA PRO A 226 -2.41 11.94 -23.13
C PRO A 226 -1.09 12.62 -23.49
N SER A 227 -1.14 13.68 -24.31
CA SER A 227 0.04 14.40 -24.79
C SER A 227 0.93 14.92 -23.66
N TYR A 228 0.33 15.40 -22.57
CA TYR A 228 1.07 15.88 -21.40
C TYR A 228 1.97 14.81 -20.76
N VAL A 229 1.61 13.52 -20.88
CA VAL A 229 2.43 12.42 -20.35
C VAL A 229 3.65 12.20 -21.24
N GLN A 230 3.47 12.28 -22.57
CA GLN A 230 4.55 12.19 -23.55
C GLN A 230 5.56 13.33 -23.37
N GLU A 231 5.06 14.56 -23.24
CA GLU A 231 5.86 15.77 -23.02
C GLU A 231 6.64 15.69 -21.71
N ALA A 232 5.99 15.28 -20.62
CA ALA A 232 6.63 15.17 -19.31
C ALA A 232 7.72 14.10 -19.25
N ALA A 233 7.58 13.03 -20.03
CA ALA A 233 8.59 11.97 -20.09
C ALA A 233 9.81 12.32 -20.94
N GLY A 234 9.71 13.33 -21.81
CA GLY A 234 10.79 13.73 -22.72
C GLY A 234 11.17 12.67 -23.76
N ARG A 235 10.35 11.63 -23.93
CA ARG A 235 10.56 10.51 -24.86
C ARG A 235 9.21 9.91 -25.28
N PRO A 236 9.14 9.24 -26.46
CA PRO A 236 7.96 8.49 -26.84
C PRO A 236 7.60 7.41 -25.81
N ILE A 237 6.35 7.41 -25.37
CA ILE A 237 5.73 6.40 -24.52
C ILE A 237 4.81 5.57 -25.41
N GLU A 238 5.18 4.31 -25.60
CA GLU A 238 4.41 3.35 -26.39
C GLU A 238 3.13 2.92 -25.67
N SER A 239 3.12 2.99 -24.34
CA SER A 239 1.97 2.65 -23.54
C SER A 239 1.96 3.26 -22.15
N ALA A 240 0.78 3.70 -21.71
CA ALA A 240 0.56 4.32 -20.41
C ALA A 240 -0.61 3.65 -19.66
N VAL A 241 -0.53 3.67 -18.32
CA VAL A 241 -1.61 3.19 -17.46
C VAL A 241 -2.55 4.34 -17.12
N ASN A 242 -3.85 4.08 -17.21
CA ASN A 242 -4.90 4.95 -16.71
C ASN A 242 -5.06 4.75 -15.19
N LEU A 243 -4.24 5.46 -14.41
CA LEU A 243 -4.31 5.44 -12.94
C LEU A 243 -5.68 5.89 -12.41
N GLY A 244 -6.37 6.81 -13.10
CA GLY A 244 -7.75 7.19 -12.76
C GLY A 244 -8.72 6.00 -12.83
N ALA A 245 -8.55 5.09 -13.78
CA ALA A 245 -9.31 3.85 -13.86
C ALA A 245 -8.94 2.87 -12.73
N VAL A 246 -7.65 2.77 -12.36
CA VAL A 246 -7.17 1.94 -11.24
C VAL A 246 -7.77 2.37 -9.90
N PHE A 247 -7.94 3.68 -9.68
CA PHE A 247 -8.52 4.23 -8.45
C PHE A 247 -10.04 4.44 -8.49
N ARG A 248 -10.70 4.10 -9.61
CA ARG A 248 -12.13 4.39 -9.82
C ARG A 248 -13.05 3.74 -8.77
N ASP A 249 -12.79 2.49 -8.36
CA ASP A 249 -13.53 1.81 -7.29
C ASP A 249 -12.80 1.93 -5.95
N SER A 250 -12.54 3.18 -5.52
CA SER A 250 -12.02 3.49 -4.18
C SER A 250 -13.13 3.99 -3.27
N LYS A 251 -13.20 3.43 -2.05
CA LYS A 251 -14.18 3.82 -1.04
C LYS A 251 -13.53 3.88 0.34
N PHE A 252 -13.80 4.96 1.07
CA PHE A 252 -13.62 5.00 2.52
C PHE A 252 -14.79 4.27 3.16
N VAL A 253 -14.50 3.35 4.07
CA VAL A 253 -15.49 2.44 4.65
C VAL A 253 -15.22 2.23 6.13
N ARG A 254 -16.25 1.89 6.88
CA ARG A 254 -16.09 1.50 8.28
C ARG A 254 -15.58 0.07 8.39
N SER A 255 -14.55 -0.14 9.21
CA SER A 255 -13.95 -1.46 9.49
C SER A 255 -14.99 -2.54 9.86
N HIS A 256 -16.02 -2.19 10.64
CA HIS A 256 -17.05 -3.14 11.08
C HIS A 256 -17.92 -3.70 9.94
N ASP A 257 -18.07 -2.96 8.83
CA ASP A 257 -18.86 -3.37 7.66
C ASP A 257 -18.06 -4.23 6.69
N PHE A 258 -16.72 -4.15 6.76
CA PHE A 258 -15.81 -4.79 5.81
C PHE A 258 -14.77 -5.64 6.55
N PRO A 259 -15.00 -6.95 6.70
CA PRO A 259 -14.08 -7.86 7.39
C PRO A 259 -12.63 -7.75 6.90
N GLY A 260 -12.40 -7.52 5.60
CA GLY A 260 -11.06 -7.34 5.06
C GLY A 260 -10.31 -6.11 5.60
N VAL A 261 -11.02 -5.01 5.90
CA VAL A 261 -10.44 -3.82 6.54
C VAL A 261 -10.02 -4.16 7.97
N GLN A 262 -10.85 -4.89 8.71
CA GLN A 262 -10.48 -5.38 10.03
C GLN A 262 -9.26 -6.32 10.01
N VAL A 263 -9.07 -7.12 8.95
CA VAL A 263 -7.83 -7.89 8.76
C VAL A 263 -6.64 -6.96 8.53
N ALA A 264 -6.80 -5.91 7.71
CA ALA A 264 -5.75 -4.91 7.49
C ALA A 264 -5.37 -4.17 8.78
N ASP A 265 -6.33 -3.81 9.64
CA ASP A 265 -6.11 -3.21 10.98
C ASP A 265 -5.19 -4.09 11.83
N LEU A 266 -5.54 -5.38 11.95
CA LEU A 266 -4.77 -6.35 12.72
C LEU A 266 -3.34 -6.49 12.19
N LEU A 267 -3.17 -6.49 10.86
CA LEU A 267 -1.86 -6.60 10.22
C LEU A 267 -1.03 -5.32 10.35
N ALA A 268 -1.63 -4.13 10.19
CA ALA A 268 -0.97 -2.84 10.42
C ALA A 268 -0.49 -2.72 11.87
N SER A 269 -1.38 -3.06 12.81
CA SER A 269 -1.08 -3.06 14.25
C SER A 269 0.00 -4.09 14.60
N ALA A 270 0.01 -5.25 13.96
CA ALA A 270 1.02 -6.28 14.18
C ALA A 270 2.39 -5.82 13.68
N TRP A 271 2.47 -5.25 12.47
CA TRP A 271 3.72 -4.69 11.97
C TRP A 271 4.26 -3.58 12.84
N ARG A 272 3.41 -2.65 13.27
CA ARG A 272 3.81 -1.59 14.21
C ARG A 272 4.35 -2.16 15.53
N ARG A 273 3.74 -3.23 16.06
CA ARG A 273 4.22 -3.91 17.28
C ARG A 273 5.55 -4.64 17.03
N ALA A 274 5.70 -5.31 15.88
CA ALA A 274 6.92 -6.04 15.51
C ALA A 274 8.14 -5.13 15.32
N LEU A 275 7.96 -3.97 14.66
CA LEU A 275 9.03 -2.98 14.44
C LEU A 275 9.57 -2.40 15.76
N ARG A 276 8.76 -2.42 16.81
CA ARG A 276 9.10 -1.96 18.17
C ARG A 276 9.61 -3.07 19.09
N GLY A 277 9.66 -4.32 18.63
CA GLY A 277 10.03 -5.45 19.49
C GLY A 277 8.98 -5.79 20.54
N GLY A 278 7.71 -5.47 20.29
CA GLY A 278 6.67 -5.54 21.31
C GLY A 278 6.00 -6.90 21.51
N PHE A 279 6.41 -7.94 20.79
CA PHE A 279 5.91 -9.31 20.96
C PHE A 279 6.88 -10.13 21.81
N ASP A 280 6.34 -11.10 22.57
CA ASP A 280 7.17 -12.02 23.37
C ASP A 280 8.11 -12.84 22.47
N ALA A 281 7.60 -13.27 21.30
CA ALA A 281 8.35 -13.98 20.28
C ALA A 281 8.49 -13.14 18.99
N ASN A 282 9.13 -11.96 19.10
CA ASN A 282 9.17 -10.97 18.01
C ASN A 282 9.75 -11.49 16.69
N ASP A 283 10.80 -12.31 16.74
CA ASP A 283 11.43 -12.88 15.54
C ASP A 283 10.51 -13.87 14.82
N GLU A 284 9.81 -14.71 15.57
CA GLU A 284 8.81 -15.63 15.02
C GLU A 284 7.64 -14.87 14.40
N MET A 285 7.16 -13.82 15.09
CA MET A 285 6.09 -12.98 14.58
C MET A 285 6.49 -12.23 13.31
N ALA A 286 7.70 -11.66 13.26
CA ALA A 286 8.24 -11.03 12.06
C ALA A 286 8.37 -12.02 10.90
N SER A 287 8.75 -13.27 11.18
CA SER A 287 8.78 -14.34 10.18
C SER A 287 7.39 -14.66 9.63
N LEU A 288 6.38 -14.84 10.51
CA LEU A 288 5.00 -15.11 10.10
C LEU A 288 4.40 -13.95 9.30
N LEU A 289 4.58 -12.70 9.75
CA LEU A 289 4.14 -11.51 9.03
C LEU A 289 4.84 -11.40 7.66
N GLY A 290 6.15 -11.64 7.61
CA GLY A 290 6.90 -11.68 6.35
C GLY A 290 6.39 -12.74 5.39
N SER A 291 5.89 -13.88 5.86
CA SER A 291 5.33 -14.92 4.97
C SER A 291 4.05 -14.50 4.23
N LEU A 292 3.44 -13.38 4.63
CA LEU A 292 2.31 -12.75 3.95
C LEU A 292 2.75 -11.71 2.91
N THR A 293 4.00 -11.24 2.95
CA THR A 293 4.54 -10.24 2.02
C THR A 293 5.16 -10.90 0.80
N VAL A 294 5.55 -10.07 -0.18
CA VAL A 294 6.26 -10.51 -1.39
C VAL A 294 7.67 -9.92 -1.42
N GLN A 295 8.61 -10.69 -1.92
CA GLN A 295 9.98 -10.23 -2.16
C GLN A 295 9.99 -9.03 -3.12
N ARG A 296 10.81 -8.03 -2.77
CA ARG A 296 11.08 -6.87 -3.62
C ARG A 296 12.36 -7.10 -4.45
N GLN A 297 12.74 -6.12 -5.26
CA GLN A 297 13.99 -6.20 -6.01
C GLN A 297 15.20 -6.41 -5.09
N LYS A 298 16.25 -7.00 -5.64
CA LYS A 298 17.37 -7.59 -4.89
C LYS A 298 17.99 -6.57 -3.93
N SER A 299 18.10 -6.95 -2.64
CA SER A 299 18.59 -6.23 -1.45
C SER A 299 17.52 -5.55 -0.57
N ASP A 300 16.36 -5.20 -1.11
CA ASP A 300 15.33 -4.48 -0.36
C ASP A 300 14.56 -5.37 0.64
N PRO A 301 14.17 -4.82 1.82
CA PRO A 301 13.20 -5.46 2.69
C PRO A 301 11.86 -5.67 1.98
N SER A 302 11.07 -6.66 2.42
CA SER A 302 9.73 -6.93 1.86
C SER A 302 8.65 -5.92 2.26
N ILE A 303 9.05 -4.88 3.00
CA ILE A 303 8.23 -3.75 3.45
C ILE A 303 8.99 -2.46 3.13
N HIS A 304 8.31 -1.32 3.03
CA HIS A 304 8.94 -0.01 2.92
C HIS A 304 9.05 0.63 4.30
N LEU A 305 10.25 1.03 4.67
CA LEU A 305 10.47 1.92 5.81
C LEU A 305 10.96 3.24 5.25
N ILE A 306 10.14 4.28 5.38
CA ILE A 306 10.32 5.59 4.77
C ILE A 306 10.93 6.51 5.81
N SER A 307 11.81 7.41 5.36
CA SER A 307 12.20 8.59 6.11
C SER A 307 12.00 9.83 5.25
N LEU A 308 11.73 10.96 5.91
CA LEU A 308 11.61 12.28 5.26
C LEU A 308 12.89 13.11 5.42
N SER A 309 13.74 12.77 6.38
CA SER A 309 14.93 13.53 6.73
C SER A 309 16.24 12.79 6.49
N HIS A 310 16.30 11.46 6.62
CA HIS A 310 17.52 10.67 6.47
C HIS A 310 17.26 9.30 5.84
N ASP A 311 17.93 9.01 4.73
CA ASP A 311 17.94 7.69 4.13
C ASP A 311 18.82 6.75 4.97
N GLN A 312 18.29 6.13 6.05
CA GLN A 312 18.61 4.75 6.44
C GLN A 312 18.13 4.32 7.83
N ILE A 313 17.56 3.11 7.88
CA ILE A 313 17.40 2.30 9.10
C ILE A 313 18.35 1.12 8.96
N GLU A 314 19.63 1.33 9.30
CA GLU A 314 20.68 0.32 9.10
C GLU A 314 20.81 -0.68 10.25
N THR A 315 20.31 -0.35 11.44
CA THR A 315 20.47 -1.17 12.65
C THR A 315 19.23 -1.11 13.55
N GLY A 316 19.17 -1.97 14.56
CA GLY A 316 18.11 -1.97 15.57
C GLY A 316 16.94 -2.93 15.31
N THR A 317 15.92 -2.84 16.15
CA THR A 317 14.79 -3.78 16.20
C THR A 317 13.96 -3.80 14.92
N ALA A 318 13.71 -2.62 14.34
CA ALA A 318 12.99 -2.49 13.07
C ALA A 318 13.77 -3.14 11.91
N TYR A 319 15.09 -2.92 11.85
CA TYR A 319 15.96 -3.55 10.85
C TYR A 319 15.96 -5.08 10.98
N LEU A 320 16.06 -5.61 12.21
CA LEU A 320 16.03 -7.04 12.47
C LEU A 320 14.69 -7.66 12.03
N ALA A 321 13.56 -7.06 12.43
CA ALA A 321 12.23 -7.51 12.04
C ALA A 321 12.06 -7.50 10.51
N ALA A 322 12.46 -6.43 9.83
CA ALA A 322 12.41 -6.31 8.38
C ALA A 322 13.31 -7.34 7.67
N SER A 323 14.49 -7.61 8.23
CA SER A 323 15.45 -8.60 7.72
C SER A 323 14.95 -10.04 7.87
N ILE A 324 14.30 -10.36 8.99
CA ILE A 324 13.66 -11.66 9.21
C ILE A 324 12.50 -11.83 8.22
N ALA A 325 11.62 -10.82 8.12
CA ALA A 325 10.48 -10.87 7.22
C ALA A 325 10.91 -11.01 5.74
N ARG A 326 11.99 -10.35 5.32
CA ARG A 326 12.55 -10.50 3.97
C ARG A 326 12.91 -11.95 3.66
N ARG A 327 13.40 -12.71 4.65
CA ARG A 327 13.79 -14.12 4.47
C ARG A 327 12.58 -15.06 4.37
N SER A 328 11.46 -14.71 5.00
CA SER A 328 10.22 -15.49 4.94
C SER A 328 9.26 -15.04 3.84
N ALA A 329 9.52 -13.89 3.20
CA ALA A 329 8.70 -13.33 2.13
C ALA A 329 8.54 -14.28 0.94
N ARG A 330 7.34 -14.26 0.36
CA ARG A 330 7.00 -15.06 -0.81
C ARG A 330 7.83 -14.62 -2.01
N SER A 331 8.28 -15.57 -2.83
CA SER A 331 8.96 -15.25 -4.08
C SER A 331 8.06 -14.41 -4.99
N MET A 332 8.60 -13.30 -5.52
CA MET A 332 7.92 -12.51 -6.55
C MET A 332 7.67 -13.37 -7.79
N LEU A 333 8.69 -14.10 -8.24
CA LEU A 333 8.63 -14.93 -9.44
C LEU A 333 8.21 -16.36 -9.09
N LEU A 334 7.30 -16.92 -9.87
CA LEU A 334 7.03 -18.34 -9.86
C LEU A 334 8.28 -19.12 -10.31
N PRO A 335 8.52 -20.32 -9.76
CA PRO A 335 9.56 -21.21 -10.27
C PRO A 335 9.35 -21.47 -11.77
N ARG A 336 10.44 -21.54 -12.54
CA ARG A 336 10.40 -21.78 -14.01
C ARG A 336 9.58 -23.00 -14.41
N SER A 337 9.50 -24.02 -13.55
CA SER A 337 8.68 -25.22 -13.77
C SER A 337 7.16 -24.96 -13.74
N ALA A 338 6.70 -23.95 -13.00
CA ALA A 338 5.29 -23.59 -12.88
C ALA A 338 4.82 -22.70 -14.05
N LEU A 339 5.67 -21.78 -14.53
CA LEU A 339 5.37 -20.90 -15.68
C LEU A 339 5.00 -21.68 -16.95
N ARG A 340 5.70 -22.79 -17.24
CA ARG A 340 5.42 -23.66 -18.41
C ARG A 340 4.07 -24.38 -18.37
N ARG A 341 3.48 -24.58 -17.19
CA ARG A 341 2.17 -25.25 -17.05
C ARG A 341 1.01 -24.30 -17.31
N HIS A 342 1.17 -23.00 -17.05
CA HIS A 342 0.13 -22.02 -17.32
C HIS A 342 -0.05 -21.73 -18.82
N THR A 343 1.03 -21.71 -19.60
CA THR A 343 0.97 -21.47 -21.06
C THR A 343 0.24 -22.59 -21.83
N ARG A 344 0.18 -23.82 -21.28
CA ARG A 344 -0.51 -24.96 -21.92
C ARG A 344 -1.99 -25.12 -21.53
N ARG A 345 -2.50 -24.34 -20.57
CA ARG A 345 -3.92 -24.41 -20.16
C ARG A 345 -4.79 -23.36 -20.84
N TYR A 346 -4.20 -22.44 -21.60
CA TYR A 346 -4.88 -21.35 -22.31
C TYR A 346 -4.57 -21.31 -23.82
N LEU A 347 -3.94 -22.36 -24.34
CA LEU A 347 -3.98 -22.79 -25.75
C LEU A 347 -4.90 -24.01 -25.82
#